data_AF-A0A2V7X8U2-F1
#
_entry.id   AF-A0A2V7X8U2-F1
#
_cell.length_a   1.000
_cell.length_b   1.000
_cell.length_c   1.000
_cell.angle_alpha   90.00
_cell.angle_beta   90.00
_cell.angle_gamma   90.00
#
_symmetry.space_group_name_H-M   'P 1'
#
loop_
_entity.id
_entity.type
_entity.pdbx_description
1 polymer ?
#
loop_
_entity_poly.entity_id
_entity_poly.type
_entity_poly.pdbx_seq_one_letter_code
_entity_poly.pdbx_strand_id
1 'polypeptide(L)'
;KEKKLAMSGLFLSAAPGGGAATVETVAHRFKRGDSLSFQFYVYNPALDADGHSDVVLQAQVWSGGKATAASPVQPVRLQQKDGVPVPETNVMGLEGLPAGAYELRVVVQDRKGSATTFRRVPFTID
;
A
#
# COMPACT_ATOMS: atom_id res chain seq x y z
N LYS A 1 22.13 -4.33 -17.31
CA LYS A 1 21.14 -5.21 -16.64
C LYS A 1 19.84 -4.42 -16.52
N GLU A 2 18.76 -4.97 -17.08
CA GLU A 2 17.42 -4.38 -16.94
C GLU A 2 17.01 -4.40 -15.47
N LYS A 3 16.53 -3.27 -14.95
CA LYS A 3 16.12 -3.14 -13.54
C LYS A 3 14.68 -3.63 -13.43
N LYS A 4 14.40 -4.55 -12.50
CA LYS A 4 13.05 -5.09 -12.28
C LYS A 4 12.22 -4.12 -11.41
N LEU A 5 10.92 -4.06 -11.68
CA LEU A 5 9.93 -3.39 -10.82
C LEU A 5 10.09 -3.88 -9.38
N ALA A 6 10.24 -2.95 -8.45
CA ALA A 6 10.47 -3.27 -7.05
C ALA A 6 9.64 -2.38 -6.12
N MET A 7 9.34 -2.90 -4.94
CA MET A 7 8.63 -2.19 -3.86
C MET A 7 9.35 -2.37 -2.53
N SER A 8 9.47 -1.30 -1.74
CA SER A 8 10.13 -1.34 -0.42
C SER A 8 9.39 -0.51 0.63
N GLY A 9 9.75 -0.73 1.91
CA GLY A 9 9.39 0.14 3.02
C GLY A 9 7.90 0.24 3.31
N LEU A 10 7.15 -0.88 3.29
CA LEU A 10 5.72 -0.86 3.62
C LEU A 10 5.54 -0.66 5.13
N PHE A 11 5.19 0.56 5.53
CA PHE A 11 4.82 0.91 6.90
C PHE A 11 3.29 0.91 7.02
N LEU A 12 2.77 0.43 8.15
CA LEU A 12 1.34 0.35 8.43
C LEU A 12 1.05 1.01 9.78
N SER A 13 0.10 1.94 9.81
CA SER A 13 -0.31 2.66 11.01
C SER A 13 -1.81 2.96 10.98
N ALA A 14 -2.37 3.36 12.13
CA ALA A 14 -3.73 3.85 12.17
C ALA A 14 -3.77 5.25 11.53
N ALA A 15 -4.76 5.53 10.71
CA ALA A 15 -4.95 6.88 10.17
C ALA A 15 -5.33 7.84 11.32
N PRO A 16 -4.64 8.98 11.47
CA PRO A 16 -4.97 9.92 12.54
C PRO A 16 -6.34 10.53 12.31
N GLY A 17 -7.30 10.21 13.18
CA GLY A 17 -8.54 10.98 13.33
C GLY A 17 -8.24 12.32 14.00
N GLY A 18 -7.68 13.28 13.27
CA GLY A 18 -7.52 14.68 13.71
C GLY A 18 -6.63 14.94 14.95
N GLY A 19 -5.92 13.94 15.46
CA GLY A 19 -5.00 14.05 16.60
C GLY A 19 -3.67 13.34 16.31
N ALA A 20 -2.60 13.78 16.98
CA ALA A 20 -1.24 13.29 16.78
C ALA A 20 -1.18 11.75 16.79
N ALA A 21 -0.63 11.18 15.72
CA ALA A 21 -0.53 9.74 15.54
C ALA A 21 0.42 9.14 16.60
N THR A 22 -0.14 8.48 17.61
CA THR A 22 0.63 7.60 18.49
C THR A 22 1.02 6.37 17.69
N VAL A 23 2.30 6.22 17.43
CA VAL A 23 2.86 5.07 16.71
C VAL A 23 2.89 3.88 17.68
N GLU A 24 1.74 3.25 17.97
CA GLU A 24 1.67 1.94 18.64
C GLU A 24 2.14 0.85 17.67
N THR A 25 3.45 0.80 17.43
CA THR A 25 4.11 -0.03 16.42
C THR A 25 4.25 -1.50 16.82
N VAL A 26 3.86 -1.90 18.03
CA VAL A 26 4.28 -3.19 18.57
C VAL A 26 3.32 -4.33 18.22
N ALA A 27 2.08 -4.06 17.78
CA ALA A 27 1.11 -5.14 17.58
C ALA A 27 0.27 -5.14 16.28
N HIS A 28 0.35 -4.11 15.41
CA HIS A 28 -0.53 -3.99 14.24
C HIS A 28 -2.01 -4.30 14.58
N ARG A 29 -2.49 -3.74 15.69
CA ARG A 29 -3.87 -3.91 16.18
C ARG A 29 -4.65 -2.65 15.86
N PHE A 30 -5.84 -2.82 15.30
CA PHE A 30 -6.70 -1.74 14.83
C PHE A 30 -8.09 -1.93 15.41
N LYS A 31 -8.83 -0.85 15.63
CA LYS A 31 -10.23 -0.94 16.07
C LYS A 31 -11.12 -1.20 14.86
N ARG A 32 -12.27 -1.84 15.08
CA ARG A 32 -13.32 -1.91 14.05
C ARG A 32 -13.70 -0.51 13.54
N GLY A 33 -13.77 -0.38 12.21
CA GLY A 33 -14.08 0.89 11.56
C GLY A 33 -12.91 1.88 11.50
N ASP A 34 -11.71 1.52 11.97
CA ASP A 34 -10.52 2.33 11.74
C ASP A 34 -10.14 2.37 10.25
N SER A 35 -9.20 3.24 9.93
CA SER A 35 -8.54 3.27 8.64
C SER A 35 -7.06 2.89 8.80
N LEU A 36 -6.57 2.07 7.88
CA LEU A 36 -5.16 1.74 7.73
C LEU A 36 -4.48 2.81 6.88
N SER A 37 -3.54 3.55 7.46
CA SER A 37 -2.58 4.35 6.70
C SER A 37 -1.37 3.50 6.38
N PHE A 38 -0.94 3.51 5.12
CA PHE A 38 0.26 2.80 4.72
C PHE A 38 1.11 3.61 3.76
N GLN A 39 2.42 3.41 3.89
CA GLN A 39 3.42 4.15 3.14
C GLN A 39 4.42 3.18 2.52
N PHE A 40 4.82 3.39 1.27
CA PHE A 40 5.78 2.52 0.56
C PHE A 40 6.47 3.27 -0.59
N TYR A 41 7.52 2.67 -1.13
CA TYR A 41 8.23 3.18 -2.32
C TYR A 41 8.12 2.21 -3.48
N VAL A 42 8.00 2.74 -4.70
CA VAL A 42 8.06 1.98 -5.96
C VAL A 42 9.29 2.40 -6.75
N TYR A 43 9.98 1.42 -7.32
CA TYR A 43 11.21 1.65 -8.08
C TYR A 43 11.19 0.93 -9.42
N ASN A 44 11.93 1.52 -10.37
CA ASN A 44 12.20 0.96 -11.69
C ASN A 44 10.94 0.59 -12.50
N PRO A 45 9.96 1.51 -12.65
CA PRO A 45 8.89 1.29 -13.61
C PRO A 45 9.43 1.36 -15.04
N ALA A 46 8.79 0.65 -15.96
CA ALA A 46 9.00 0.84 -17.38
C ALA A 46 8.55 2.24 -17.80
N LEU A 47 9.37 2.88 -18.62
CA LEU A 47 9.13 4.22 -19.16
C LEU A 47 8.91 4.11 -20.68
N ASP A 48 8.07 4.97 -21.26
CA ASP A 48 8.03 5.16 -22.71
C ASP A 48 9.12 6.12 -23.20
N ALA A 49 9.09 6.41 -24.51
CA ALA A 49 10.01 7.31 -25.18
C ALA A 49 9.99 8.74 -24.60
N ASP A 50 8.85 9.16 -24.03
CA ASP A 50 8.68 10.47 -23.39
C ASP A 50 9.00 10.44 -21.89
N GLY A 51 9.40 9.26 -21.37
CA GLY A 51 9.75 9.08 -19.97
C GLY A 51 8.56 8.86 -19.03
N HIS A 52 7.35 8.61 -19.56
CA HIS A 52 6.16 8.36 -18.75
C HIS A 52 6.02 6.87 -18.39
N SER A 53 5.49 6.60 -17.20
CA SER A 53 5.19 5.25 -16.70
C SER A 53 3.68 5.02 -16.57
N ASP A 54 3.23 3.76 -16.67
CA ASP A 54 1.85 3.35 -16.33
C ASP A 54 1.90 2.34 -15.17
N VAL A 55 1.96 2.89 -13.95
CA VAL A 55 1.97 2.11 -12.72
C VAL A 55 0.71 2.37 -11.92
N VAL A 56 0.04 1.29 -11.53
CA VAL A 56 -1.15 1.34 -10.70
C VAL A 56 -0.98 0.55 -9.41
N LEU A 57 -1.78 0.92 -8.42
CA LEU A 57 -1.84 0.37 -7.08
C LEU A 57 -3.26 -0.14 -6.81
N GLN A 58 -3.35 -1.26 -6.10
CA GLN A 58 -4.56 -1.65 -5.38
C GLN A 58 -4.19 -2.18 -3.99
N ALA A 59 -4.85 -1.66 -2.95
CA ALA A 59 -4.78 -2.24 -1.62
C ALA A 59 -5.91 -3.26 -1.43
N GLN A 60 -5.61 -4.37 -0.80
CA GLN A 60 -6.55 -5.46 -0.57
C GLN A 60 -6.43 -5.93 0.88
N VAL A 61 -7.55 -6.15 1.54
CA VAL A 61 -7.61 -6.81 2.85
C VAL A 61 -7.97 -8.26 2.63
N TRP A 62 -7.19 -9.16 3.20
CA TRP A 62 -7.36 -10.61 3.09
C TRP A 62 -7.63 -11.23 4.45
N SER A 63 -8.53 -12.22 4.51
CA SER A 63 -8.74 -13.07 5.68
C SER A 63 -8.88 -14.52 5.22
N GLY A 64 -8.21 -15.45 5.91
CA GLY A 64 -8.28 -16.89 5.57
C GLY A 64 -7.92 -17.21 4.12
N GLY A 65 -7.05 -16.43 3.48
CA GLY A 65 -6.67 -16.62 2.08
C GLY A 65 -7.68 -16.11 1.05
N LYS A 66 -8.70 -15.35 1.45
CA LYS A 66 -9.67 -14.70 0.56
C LYS A 66 -9.60 -13.17 0.72
N ALA A 67 -9.66 -12.44 -0.40
CA ALA A 67 -9.84 -10.99 -0.35
C ALA A 67 -11.25 -10.66 0.18
N THR A 68 -11.32 -9.90 1.28
CA THR A 68 -12.57 -9.47 1.93
C THR A 68 -12.93 -8.03 1.62
N ALA A 69 -11.93 -7.20 1.29
CA ALA A 69 -12.12 -5.84 0.82
C ALA A 69 -10.98 -5.43 -0.13
N ALA A 70 -11.24 -4.46 -1.01
CA ALA A 70 -10.21 -3.89 -1.87
C ALA A 70 -10.50 -2.42 -2.14
N SER A 71 -9.44 -1.61 -2.24
CA SER A 71 -9.54 -0.24 -2.73
C SER A 71 -9.87 -0.23 -4.24
N PRO A 72 -10.35 0.90 -4.77
CA PRO A 72 -10.24 1.19 -6.19
C PRO A 72 -8.78 1.07 -6.65
N VAL A 73 -8.60 0.73 -7.92
CA VAL A 73 -7.29 0.80 -8.57
C VAL A 73 -6.98 2.27 -8.84
N GLN A 74 -5.78 2.70 -8.46
CA GLN A 74 -5.37 4.11 -8.59
C GLN A 74 -3.94 4.23 -9.13
N PRO A 75 -3.60 5.31 -9.85
CA PRO A 75 -2.25 5.53 -10.35
C PRO A 75 -1.27 5.78 -9.20
N VAL A 76 -0.04 5.31 -9.37
CA VAL A 76 1.10 5.64 -8.50
C VAL A 76 1.72 6.95 -9.00
N ARG A 77 2.00 7.89 -8.10
CA ARG A 77 2.45 9.24 -8.47
C ARG A 77 3.95 9.30 -8.78
N LEU A 78 4.75 8.42 -8.20
CA LEU A 78 6.20 8.32 -8.40
C LEU A 78 6.94 9.66 -8.23
N GLN A 79 6.47 10.48 -7.28
CA GLN A 79 7.01 11.81 -7.06
C GLN A 79 8.47 11.76 -6.59
N GLN A 80 9.24 12.79 -6.95
CA GLN A 80 10.59 13.00 -6.46
C GLN A 80 10.72 14.43 -5.94
N LYS A 81 11.53 14.59 -4.89
CA LYS A 81 11.92 15.89 -4.34
C LYS A 81 13.43 15.92 -4.24
N ASP A 82 14.06 16.88 -4.92
CA ASP A 82 15.52 17.03 -4.94
C ASP A 82 16.28 15.75 -5.35
N GLY A 83 15.71 15.00 -6.31
CA GLY A 83 16.25 13.72 -6.80
C GLY A 83 16.02 12.52 -5.87
N VAL A 84 15.31 12.71 -4.76
CA VAL A 84 14.97 11.64 -3.81
C VAL A 84 13.51 11.21 -4.01
N PRO A 85 13.22 9.90 -4.10
CA PRO A 85 11.86 9.40 -4.17
C PRO A 85 11.02 9.85 -2.97
N VAL A 86 9.84 10.39 -3.26
CA VAL A 86 8.81 10.65 -2.24
C VAL A 86 7.98 9.36 -2.10
N PRO A 87 7.73 8.91 -0.87
CA PRO A 87 6.94 7.71 -0.65
C PRO A 87 5.48 7.92 -1.05
N GLU A 88 4.86 6.85 -1.53
CA GLU A 88 3.42 6.80 -1.72
C GLU A 88 2.74 6.57 -0.38
N THR A 89 1.74 7.40 -0.07
CA THR A 89 0.92 7.27 1.13
C THR A 89 -0.53 7.05 0.73
N ASN A 90 -1.15 6.02 1.29
CA ASN A 90 -2.52 5.64 0.98
C ASN A 90 -3.28 5.20 2.23
N VAL A 91 -4.61 5.20 2.13
CA VAL A 91 -5.51 4.84 3.21
C VAL A 91 -6.47 3.75 2.75
N MET A 92 -6.73 2.77 3.62
CA MET A 92 -7.72 1.70 3.41
C MET A 92 -8.65 1.64 4.62
N GLY A 93 -9.93 1.88 4.42
CA GLY A 93 -10.95 1.75 5.47
C GLY A 93 -11.21 0.29 5.86
N LEU A 94 -11.54 0.07 7.13
CA LEU A 94 -11.88 -1.24 7.71
C LEU A 94 -13.37 -1.35 8.07
N GLU A 95 -14.21 -0.51 7.49
CA GLU A 95 -15.64 -0.48 7.78
C GLU A 95 -16.30 -1.81 7.40
N GLY A 96 -17.16 -2.32 8.30
CA GLY A 96 -17.87 -3.57 8.09
C GLY A 96 -17.03 -4.84 8.25
N LEU A 97 -15.73 -4.74 8.54
CA LEU A 97 -14.90 -5.90 8.85
C LEU A 97 -15.05 -6.33 10.32
N PRO A 98 -15.37 -7.60 10.60
CA PRO A 98 -15.45 -8.10 11.96
C PRO A 98 -14.05 -8.18 12.62
N ALA A 99 -14.03 -8.29 13.95
CA ALA A 99 -12.81 -8.55 14.70
C ALA A 99 -12.15 -9.87 14.23
N GLY A 100 -10.83 -9.90 14.17
CA GLY A 100 -10.09 -11.07 13.70
C GLY A 100 -8.72 -10.75 13.09
N ALA A 101 -8.09 -11.78 12.51
CA ALA A 101 -6.79 -11.67 11.85
C ALA A 101 -6.94 -11.42 10.34
N TYR A 102 -6.12 -10.50 9.83
CA TYR A 102 -6.15 -10.06 8.46
C TYR A 102 -4.72 -9.84 7.91
N GLU A 103 -4.63 -9.74 6.58
CA GLU A 103 -3.43 -9.33 5.86
C GLU A 103 -3.78 -8.14 4.96
N LEU A 104 -3.04 -7.04 5.09
CA LEU A 104 -3.02 -6.01 4.07
C LEU A 104 -2.08 -6.46 2.96
N ARG A 105 -2.60 -6.56 1.73
CA ARG A 105 -1.82 -6.77 0.52
C ARG A 105 -1.85 -5.52 -0.34
N VAL A 106 -0.68 -4.90 -0.51
CA VAL A 106 -0.49 -3.80 -1.47
C VAL A 106 0.03 -4.42 -2.76
N VAL A 107 -0.75 -4.31 -3.84
CA VAL A 107 -0.38 -4.80 -5.17
C VAL A 107 -0.03 -3.60 -6.04
N VAL A 108 1.16 -3.64 -6.65
CA VAL A 108 1.62 -2.65 -7.62
C VAL A 108 1.83 -3.34 -8.96
N GLN A 109 1.20 -2.82 -9.99
CA GLN A 109 1.29 -3.31 -11.35
C GLN A 109 1.88 -2.23 -12.24
N ASP A 110 2.96 -2.55 -12.93
CA ASP A 110 3.45 -1.80 -14.08
C ASP A 110 2.82 -2.40 -15.33
N ARG A 111 1.84 -1.70 -15.88
CA ARG A 111 1.07 -2.15 -17.05
C ARG A 111 1.88 -2.03 -18.33
N LYS A 112 2.82 -1.07 -18.38
CA LYS A 112 3.71 -0.87 -19.54
C LYS A 112 4.78 -1.95 -19.59
N GLY A 113 5.43 -2.22 -18.45
CA GLY A 113 6.44 -3.27 -18.31
C GLY A 113 5.87 -4.68 -18.14
N SER A 114 4.54 -4.83 -18.10
CA SER A 114 3.84 -6.09 -17.81
C SER A 114 4.38 -6.79 -16.55
N ALA A 115 4.72 -6.01 -15.52
CA ALA A 115 5.30 -6.49 -14.28
C ALA A 115 4.35 -6.26 -13.11
N THR A 116 4.40 -7.13 -12.10
CA THR A 116 3.59 -7.00 -10.89
C THR A 116 4.43 -7.37 -9.68
N THR A 117 4.27 -6.61 -8.60
CA THR A 117 4.90 -6.88 -7.31
C THR A 117 3.89 -6.63 -6.19
N PHE A 118 4.12 -7.24 -5.03
CA PHE A 118 3.26 -7.02 -3.87
C PHE A 118 4.03 -7.13 -2.55
N ARG A 119 3.45 -6.57 -1.50
CA ARG A 119 3.85 -6.77 -0.10
C ARG A 119 2.64 -7.12 0.73
N ARG A 120 2.91 -7.82 1.83
CA ARG A 120 1.92 -8.35 2.76
C ARG A 120 2.29 -7.90 4.16
N VAL A 121 1.32 -7.39 4.90
CA VAL A 121 1.48 -7.00 6.30
C VAL A 121 0.34 -7.61 7.10
N PRO A 122 0.62 -8.52 8.04
CA PRO A 122 -0.41 -9.05 8.94
C PRO A 122 -0.85 -7.96 9.93
N PHE A 123 -2.13 -7.96 10.27
CA PHE A 123 -2.73 -7.10 11.29
C PHE A 123 -3.93 -7.79 11.93
N THR A 124 -4.42 -7.26 13.06
CA THR A 124 -5.66 -7.71 13.70
C THR A 124 -6.62 -6.55 13.91
N ILE A 125 -7.91 -6.87 13.86
CA ILE A 125 -8.98 -5.97 14.25
C ILE A 125 -9.54 -6.44 15.60
N ASP A 126 -9.59 -5.54 16.58
CA ASP A 126 -10.20 -5.75 17.90
C ASP A 126 -11.67 -5.28 17.95
#